data_AF-A0A843DK41-F1
#
_entry.id   AF-A0A843DK41-F1
#
_cell.length_a   1.000
_cell.length_b   1.000
_cell.length_c   1.000
_cell.angle_alpha   90.00
_cell.angle_beta   90.00
_cell.angle_gamma   90.00
#
_symmetry.space_group_name_H-M   'P 1'
#
loop_
_entity.id
_entity.type
_entity.pdbx_description
1 polymer ?
#
loop_
_entity_poly.entity_id
_entity_poly.type
_entity_poly.pdbx_seq_one_letter_code
_entity_poly.pdbx_strand_id
1 'polypeptide(L)'
;MRDFIRNMQEAGLADVISRPVSANLEAAELAFHADKMLVFENLEGHKAVMNTVTDRKSLAVALGIPEGELVKRLAACTFSGTVTDGGALEFEAADLSRIPILKHFPKDAGRYLTTGIVYSAFGGVENASIHRLLVKDDTHLVGRIVEGRHTYKLLQAALAKGEKLPIAITIGTHPAVTFAACTRVPEGKEMAYAAEICGKEFPL
;
A
#
# COMPACT_ATOMS: atom_id res chain seq x y z
N MET A 1 5.54 -8.19 -4.09
CA MET A 1 5.01 -8.60 -2.76
C MET A 1 5.29 -10.05 -2.42
N ARG A 2 4.98 -11.03 -3.30
CA ARG A 2 5.22 -12.46 -3.00
C ARG A 2 6.68 -12.77 -2.64
N ASP A 3 7.63 -12.23 -3.41
CA ASP A 3 9.06 -12.39 -3.11
C ASP A 3 9.45 -11.74 -1.78
N PHE A 4 8.90 -10.57 -1.47
CA PHE A 4 9.14 -9.90 -0.20
C PHE A 4 8.65 -10.73 0.99
N ILE A 5 7.44 -11.31 0.91
CA ILE A 5 6.91 -12.20 1.98
C ILE A 5 7.87 -13.38 2.18
N ARG A 6 8.32 -14.02 1.09
CA ARG A 6 9.27 -15.14 1.16
C ARG A 6 10.59 -14.71 1.80
N ASN A 7 11.17 -13.60 1.37
CA ASN A 7 12.43 -13.08 1.92
C ASN A 7 12.31 -12.76 3.42
N MET A 8 11.15 -12.26 3.86
CA MET A 8 10.87 -12.00 5.28
C MET A 8 10.77 -13.30 6.10
N GLN A 9 10.17 -14.35 5.53
CA GLN A 9 10.15 -15.69 6.15
C GLN A 9 11.57 -16.28 6.24
N GLU A 10 12.35 -16.23 5.16
CA GLU A 10 13.74 -16.71 5.11
C GLU A 10 14.66 -15.96 6.10
N ALA A 11 14.41 -14.67 6.32
CA ALA A 11 15.13 -13.84 7.29
C ALA A 11 14.67 -14.05 8.74
N GLY A 12 13.67 -14.91 9.00
CA GLY A 12 13.11 -15.13 10.34
C GLY A 12 12.30 -13.94 10.90
N LEU A 13 11.88 -13.03 10.03
CA LEU A 13 11.16 -11.78 10.33
C LEU A 13 9.64 -11.90 10.07
N ALA A 14 9.14 -13.10 9.84
CA ALA A 14 7.72 -13.37 9.65
C ALA A 14 7.29 -14.63 10.41
N ASP A 15 6.11 -14.56 11.03
CA ASP A 15 5.45 -15.70 11.65
C ASP A 15 4.24 -16.12 10.81
N VAL A 16 4.06 -17.43 10.66
CA VAL A 16 2.98 -18.03 9.87
C VAL A 16 1.84 -18.48 10.79
N ILE A 17 0.61 -18.05 10.47
CA ILE A 17 -0.60 -18.43 11.17
C ILE A 17 -1.47 -19.26 10.24
N SER A 18 -1.46 -20.58 10.48
CA SER A 18 -2.19 -21.55 9.65
C SER A 18 -3.64 -21.79 10.09
N ARG A 19 -3.96 -21.50 11.36
CA ARG A 19 -5.33 -21.64 11.86
C ARG A 19 -6.27 -20.61 11.22
N PRO A 20 -7.58 -20.88 11.10
CA PRO A 20 -8.55 -19.86 10.72
C PRO A 20 -8.50 -18.64 11.64
N VAL A 21 -8.56 -17.45 11.04
CA VAL A 21 -8.59 -16.15 11.73
C VAL A 21 -9.71 -15.28 11.13
N SER A 22 -10.44 -14.59 12.00
CA SER A 22 -11.48 -13.63 11.65
C SER A 22 -10.90 -12.29 11.20
N ALA A 23 -11.47 -11.70 10.13
CA ALA A 23 -11.14 -10.33 9.72
C ALA A 23 -11.83 -9.29 10.62
N ASN A 24 -12.79 -9.72 11.45
CA ASN A 24 -13.44 -8.88 12.44
C ASN A 24 -12.65 -8.91 13.76
N LEU A 25 -11.86 -7.87 13.99
CA LEU A 25 -11.04 -7.59 15.18
C LEU A 25 -9.86 -8.53 15.42
N GLU A 26 -10.03 -9.85 15.26
CA GLU A 26 -9.03 -10.85 15.66
C GLU A 26 -7.69 -10.68 14.91
N ALA A 27 -7.69 -10.59 13.58
CA ALA A 27 -6.46 -10.40 12.82
C ALA A 27 -5.73 -9.10 13.22
N ALA A 28 -6.48 -8.03 13.50
CA ALA A 28 -5.92 -6.75 13.93
C ALA A 28 -5.34 -6.82 15.35
N GLU A 29 -5.98 -7.54 16.26
CA GLU A 29 -5.49 -7.79 17.61
C GLU A 29 -4.19 -8.61 17.61
N LEU A 30 -4.14 -9.68 16.81
CA LEU A 30 -2.91 -10.48 16.62
C LEU A 30 -1.77 -9.61 16.08
N ALA A 31 -2.05 -8.81 15.04
CA ALA A 31 -1.06 -7.91 14.45
C ALA A 31 -0.59 -6.82 15.43
N PHE A 32 -1.46 -6.33 16.32
CA PHE A 32 -1.10 -5.33 17.32
C PHE A 32 -0.07 -5.85 18.35
N HIS A 33 -0.13 -7.14 18.69
CA HIS A 33 0.79 -7.77 19.64
C HIS A 33 2.02 -8.41 19.01
N ALA A 34 2.10 -8.47 17.68
CA ALA A 34 3.22 -9.05 16.94
C ALA A 34 4.37 -8.04 16.78
N ASP A 35 5.59 -8.53 16.95
CA ASP A 35 6.85 -7.81 16.65
C ASP A 35 7.36 -8.09 15.23
N LYS A 36 6.74 -9.05 14.52
CA LYS A 36 7.08 -9.48 13.17
C LYS A 36 5.93 -9.31 12.19
N MET A 37 6.23 -9.55 10.92
CA MET A 37 5.21 -9.74 9.89
C MET A 37 4.35 -10.96 10.23
N LEU A 38 3.03 -10.86 10.06
CA LEU A 38 2.13 -12.01 10.17
C LEU A 38 1.68 -12.44 8.78
N VAL A 39 1.93 -13.71 8.46
CA VAL A 39 1.46 -14.36 7.24
C VAL A 39 0.31 -15.29 7.60
N PHE A 40 -0.91 -14.91 7.25
CA PHE A 40 -2.11 -15.71 7.47
C PHE A 40 -2.32 -16.64 6.28
N GLU A 41 -2.39 -17.94 6.52
CA GLU A 41 -2.76 -18.90 5.48
C GLU A 41 -4.27 -19.03 5.32
N ASN A 42 -5.02 -18.68 6.37
CA ASN A 42 -6.48 -18.72 6.39
C ASN A 42 -7.06 -17.56 7.22
N LEU A 43 -7.26 -16.41 6.58
CA LEU A 43 -8.00 -15.27 7.09
C LEU A 43 -9.33 -15.20 6.33
N GLU A 44 -10.41 -15.66 6.97
CA GLU A 44 -11.73 -15.87 6.35
C GLU A 44 -11.67 -16.66 5.02
N GLY A 45 -10.81 -17.67 4.93
CA GLY A 45 -10.62 -18.49 3.72
C GLY A 45 -9.59 -17.96 2.72
N HIS A 46 -8.92 -16.84 3.02
CA HIS A 46 -7.93 -16.22 2.14
C HIS A 46 -6.53 -16.22 2.74
N LYS A 47 -5.50 -16.16 1.88
CA LYS A 47 -4.14 -15.81 2.31
C LYS A 47 -4.02 -14.31 2.45
N ALA A 48 -3.45 -13.85 3.56
CA ALA A 48 -3.27 -12.43 3.84
C ALA A 48 -1.94 -12.17 4.56
N VAL A 49 -1.47 -10.92 4.53
CA VAL A 49 -0.28 -10.49 5.26
C VAL A 49 -0.56 -9.19 6.00
N MET A 50 -0.05 -9.07 7.23
CA MET A 50 -0.07 -7.84 8.02
C MET A 50 1.33 -7.54 8.55
N ASN A 51 1.52 -6.30 9.02
CA ASN A 51 2.80 -5.82 9.54
C ASN A 51 3.94 -5.95 8.51
N THR A 52 3.69 -5.54 7.27
CA THR A 52 4.64 -5.77 6.16
C THR A 52 5.94 -5.00 6.33
N VAL A 53 5.89 -3.73 6.72
CA VAL A 53 7.07 -2.91 7.01
C VAL A 53 6.82 -2.18 8.32
N THR A 54 7.42 -2.65 9.41
CA THR A 54 7.23 -2.15 10.78
C THR A 54 8.48 -1.54 11.39
N ASP A 55 9.66 -1.82 10.83
CA ASP A 55 10.95 -1.43 11.36
C ASP A 55 12.03 -1.28 10.26
N ARG A 56 13.27 -0.99 10.66
CA ARG A 56 14.40 -0.84 9.72
C ARG A 56 14.80 -2.16 9.07
N LYS A 57 14.65 -3.30 9.76
CA LYS A 57 15.01 -4.62 9.25
C LYS A 57 14.07 -5.06 8.13
N SER A 58 12.77 -4.95 8.36
CA SER A 58 11.75 -5.22 7.34
C SER A 58 11.90 -4.29 6.13
N LEU A 59 12.20 -3.01 6.34
CA LEU A 59 12.50 -2.10 5.24
C LEU A 59 13.80 -2.46 4.49
N ALA A 60 14.85 -2.87 5.20
CA ALA A 60 16.11 -3.34 4.60
C ALA A 60 15.87 -4.54 3.67
N VAL A 61 15.10 -5.52 4.14
CA VAL A 61 14.70 -6.68 3.34
C VAL A 61 13.85 -6.26 2.14
N ALA A 62 12.90 -5.34 2.33
CA ALA A 62 12.04 -4.85 1.26
C ALA A 62 12.81 -4.15 0.14
N LEU A 63 13.88 -3.42 0.48
CA LEU A 63 14.66 -2.64 -0.48
C LEU A 63 15.90 -3.38 -1.00
N GLY A 64 16.26 -4.53 -0.41
CA GLY A 64 17.53 -5.21 -0.69
C GLY A 64 18.75 -4.36 -0.31
N ILE A 65 18.61 -3.51 0.71
CA ILE A 65 19.67 -2.59 1.19
C ILE A 65 20.09 -3.04 2.59
N PRO A 66 21.40 -3.17 2.89
CA PRO A 66 21.84 -3.46 4.25
C PRO A 66 21.29 -2.44 5.25
N GLU A 67 20.83 -2.90 6.42
CA GLU A 67 20.17 -2.05 7.42
C GLU A 67 21.01 -0.82 7.81
N GLY A 68 22.32 -1.00 7.97
CA GLY A 68 23.26 0.09 8.29
C GLY A 68 23.47 1.12 7.17
N GLU A 69 23.10 0.80 5.93
CA GLU A 69 23.21 1.70 4.79
C GLU A 69 21.90 2.42 4.43
N LEU A 70 20.77 1.97 4.98
CA LEU A 70 19.43 2.47 4.62
C LEU A 70 19.34 3.99 4.62
N VAL A 71 19.72 4.63 5.72
CA VAL A 71 19.60 6.10 5.85
C VAL A 71 20.44 6.81 4.80
N LYS A 72 21.69 6.36 4.61
CA LYS A 72 22.60 6.96 3.63
C LYS A 72 22.06 6.81 2.21
N ARG A 73 21.53 5.64 1.86
CA ARG A 73 21.00 5.36 0.51
C ARG A 73 19.73 6.14 0.24
N LEU A 74 18.78 6.16 1.18
CA LEU A 74 17.53 6.91 1.04
C LEU A 74 17.78 8.43 0.97
N ALA A 75 18.73 8.96 1.74
CA ALA A 75 19.09 10.37 1.72
C ALA A 75 19.79 10.82 0.41
N ALA A 76 20.39 9.87 -0.32
CA ALA A 76 21.06 10.13 -1.59
C ALA A 76 20.12 10.11 -2.81
N CYS A 77 18.85 9.75 -2.62
CA CYS A 77 17.89 9.65 -3.72
C CYS A 77 17.55 11.03 -4.30
N THR A 78 17.38 11.04 -5.62
CA THR A 78 17.17 12.25 -6.44
C THR A 78 15.82 12.24 -7.16
N PHE A 79 15.04 11.19 -6.96
CA PHE A 79 13.77 10.87 -7.61
C PHE A 79 13.92 10.69 -9.13
N SER A 80 14.98 9.98 -9.52
CA SER A 80 15.40 9.81 -10.93
C SER A 80 15.20 8.40 -11.49
N GLY A 81 14.43 7.55 -10.80
CA GLY A 81 14.05 6.25 -11.32
C GLY A 81 13.03 6.34 -12.45
N THR A 82 13.02 5.31 -13.29
CA THR A 82 12.13 5.17 -14.44
C THR A 82 11.10 4.09 -14.17
N VAL A 83 9.84 4.44 -14.41
CA VAL A 83 8.75 3.46 -14.42
C VAL A 83 8.66 2.87 -15.83
N THR A 84 8.60 1.55 -15.91
CA THR A 84 8.42 0.81 -17.17
C THR A 84 7.02 0.22 -17.22
N ASP A 85 6.54 -0.05 -18.44
CA ASP A 85 5.25 -0.72 -18.65
C ASP A 85 5.31 -2.14 -18.09
N GLY A 86 4.57 -2.38 -17.00
CA GLY A 86 4.42 -3.70 -16.37
C GLY A 86 3.43 -4.62 -17.06
N GLY A 87 2.73 -4.13 -18.09
CA GLY A 87 1.65 -4.82 -18.80
C GLY A 87 0.26 -4.48 -18.24
N ALA A 88 -0.76 -4.84 -19.02
CA ALA A 88 -2.16 -4.62 -18.64
C ALA A 88 -2.66 -5.69 -17.66
N LEU A 89 -3.50 -5.28 -16.71
CA LEU A 89 -4.25 -6.19 -15.85
C LEU A 89 -5.63 -6.46 -16.44
N GLU A 90 -6.12 -7.69 -16.28
CA GLU A 90 -7.51 -8.02 -16.56
C GLU A 90 -8.41 -7.45 -15.48
N PHE A 91 -9.50 -6.81 -15.90
CA PHE A 91 -10.49 -6.24 -15.00
C PHE A 91 -11.75 -7.11 -14.96
N GLU A 92 -12.31 -7.25 -13.77
CA GLU A 92 -13.62 -7.85 -13.53
C GLU A 92 -14.55 -6.86 -12.84
N ALA A 93 -15.83 -7.21 -12.73
CA ALA A 93 -16.77 -6.42 -11.96
C ALA A 93 -16.29 -6.31 -10.50
N ALA A 94 -16.24 -5.09 -9.99
CA ALA A 94 -15.81 -4.84 -8.62
C ALA A 94 -16.76 -5.50 -7.62
N ASP A 95 -16.20 -6.19 -6.64
CA ASP A 95 -16.93 -6.77 -5.51
C ASP A 95 -15.98 -6.88 -4.31
N LEU A 96 -16.12 -5.94 -3.38
CA LEU A 96 -15.32 -5.83 -2.16
C LEU A 96 -15.62 -6.95 -1.15
N SER A 97 -16.73 -7.68 -1.30
CA SER A 97 -17.07 -8.81 -0.42
C SER A 97 -16.18 -10.03 -0.65
N ARG A 98 -15.48 -10.10 -1.80
CA ARG A 98 -14.58 -11.19 -2.19
C ARG A 98 -13.20 -11.15 -1.53
N ILE A 99 -12.89 -10.08 -0.81
CA ILE A 99 -11.63 -9.93 -0.09
C ILE A 99 -11.89 -9.67 1.40
N PRO A 100 -11.05 -10.19 2.31
CA PRO A 100 -11.33 -10.08 3.73
C PRO A 100 -10.87 -8.72 4.24
N ILE A 101 -11.68 -7.68 4.07
CA ILE A 101 -11.36 -6.32 4.56
C ILE A 101 -11.59 -6.25 6.07
N LEU A 102 -10.59 -5.83 6.83
CA LEU A 102 -10.63 -5.92 8.29
C LEU A 102 -11.51 -4.85 8.94
N LYS A 103 -12.19 -5.23 10.02
CA LYS A 103 -12.62 -4.29 11.06
C LYS A 103 -11.51 -4.25 12.11
N HIS A 104 -10.84 -3.10 12.26
CA HIS A 104 -9.62 -3.02 13.05
C HIS A 104 -9.91 -2.76 14.53
N PHE A 105 -10.89 -1.90 14.82
CA PHE A 105 -11.25 -1.54 16.20
C PHE A 105 -12.76 -1.71 16.45
N PRO A 106 -13.19 -1.99 17.70
CA PRO A 106 -14.61 -2.17 18.02
C PRO A 106 -15.48 -0.96 17.63
N LYS A 107 -14.93 0.25 17.78
CA LYS A 107 -15.59 1.54 17.51
C LYS A 107 -15.43 2.04 16.07
N ASP A 108 -14.79 1.28 15.18
CA ASP A 108 -14.74 1.64 13.78
C ASP A 108 -16.15 1.64 13.17
N ALA A 109 -16.43 2.65 12.33
CA ALA A 109 -17.70 2.79 11.62
C ALA A 109 -18.00 1.62 10.66
N GLY A 110 -16.99 0.83 10.31
CA GLY A 110 -17.10 -0.33 9.43
C GLY A 110 -15.75 -0.99 9.18
N ARG A 111 -15.66 -1.74 8.08
CA ARG A 111 -14.40 -2.35 7.61
C ARG A 111 -13.57 -1.32 6.84
N TYR A 112 -12.25 -1.38 6.97
CA TYR A 112 -11.34 -0.39 6.38
C TYR A 112 -10.22 -1.04 5.56
N LEU A 113 -9.95 -0.49 4.39
CA LEU A 113 -8.65 -0.65 3.74
C LEU A 113 -7.69 0.39 4.32
N THR A 114 -6.59 -0.07 4.90
CA THR A 114 -5.60 0.77 5.58
C THR A 114 -4.29 0.92 4.81
N THR A 115 -4.03 0.05 3.83
CA THR A 115 -2.80 0.00 3.03
C THR A 115 -3.05 0.17 1.53
N GLY A 116 -4.27 0.57 1.14
CA GLY A 116 -4.60 0.85 -0.25
C GLY A 116 -3.85 2.08 -0.76
N ILE A 117 -3.05 1.91 -1.82
CA ILE A 117 -2.39 3.03 -2.50
C ILE A 117 -3.37 3.59 -3.53
N VAL A 118 -3.80 4.82 -3.31
CA VAL A 118 -4.66 5.57 -4.23
C VAL A 118 -3.77 6.32 -5.20
N TYR A 119 -3.82 5.89 -6.45
CA TYR A 119 -3.28 6.61 -7.60
C TYR A 119 -4.36 7.54 -8.11
N SER A 120 -3.99 8.79 -8.37
CA SER A 120 -4.89 9.82 -8.91
C SER A 120 -4.17 10.56 -10.01
N ALA A 121 -4.85 10.77 -11.14
CA ALA A 121 -4.28 11.48 -12.28
C ALA A 121 -5.29 12.48 -12.84
N PHE A 122 -4.87 13.73 -13.03
CA PHE A 122 -5.70 14.74 -13.66
C PHE A 122 -4.86 15.83 -14.32
N GLY A 123 -5.20 16.23 -15.54
CA GLY A 123 -4.53 17.33 -16.24
C GLY A 123 -3.03 17.14 -16.45
N GLY A 124 -2.56 15.89 -16.61
CA GLY A 124 -1.14 15.56 -16.80
C GLY A 124 -0.33 15.48 -15.50
N VAL A 125 -0.97 15.64 -14.34
CA VAL A 125 -0.35 15.47 -13.02
C VAL A 125 -0.82 14.16 -12.40
N GLU A 126 0.13 13.38 -11.90
CA GLU A 126 -0.10 12.11 -11.22
C GLU A 126 0.31 12.21 -9.75
N ASN A 127 -0.30 11.37 -8.92
CA ASN A 127 0.03 11.27 -7.50
C ASN A 127 -0.31 9.86 -7.01
N ALA A 128 0.51 9.33 -6.10
CA ALA A 128 0.24 8.08 -5.37
C ALA A 128 0.28 8.35 -3.87
N SER A 129 -0.75 7.92 -3.13
CA SER A 129 -0.83 8.19 -1.70
C SER A 129 -1.67 7.16 -0.97
N ILE A 130 -1.39 6.92 0.31
CA ILE A 130 -2.20 6.00 1.12
C ILE A 130 -3.34 6.77 1.78
N HIS A 131 -4.55 6.25 1.62
CA HIS A 131 -5.73 6.72 2.31
C HIS A 131 -6.36 5.59 3.11
N ARG A 132 -6.91 5.94 4.28
CA ARG A 132 -7.81 5.05 5.01
C ARG A 132 -9.18 5.10 4.36
N LEU A 133 -9.66 3.96 3.86
CA LEU A 133 -10.88 3.87 3.04
C LEU A 133 -11.91 2.98 3.74
N LEU A 134 -13.04 3.57 4.11
CA LEU A 134 -14.19 2.88 4.70
C LEU A 134 -14.95 2.15 3.61
N VAL A 135 -15.26 0.87 3.82
CA VAL A 135 -16.19 0.12 2.98
C VAL A 135 -17.60 0.60 3.27
N LYS A 136 -18.28 1.14 2.24
CA LYS A 136 -19.68 1.57 2.34
C LYS A 136 -20.62 0.46 1.88
N ASP A 137 -20.29 -0.19 0.76
CA ASP A 137 -20.98 -1.33 0.17
C ASP A 137 -20.00 -2.09 -0.74
N ASP A 138 -20.46 -3.09 -1.47
CA ASP A 138 -19.63 -4.00 -2.27
C ASP A 138 -18.86 -3.30 -3.41
N THR A 139 -19.23 -2.08 -3.80
CA THR A 139 -18.60 -1.35 -4.91
C THR A 139 -18.16 0.06 -4.57
N HIS A 140 -18.42 0.53 -3.34
CA HIS A 140 -18.10 1.90 -2.92
C HIS A 140 -17.21 1.96 -1.68
N LEU A 141 -16.20 2.81 -1.77
CA LEU A 141 -15.31 3.19 -0.68
C LEU A 141 -15.48 4.67 -0.35
N VAL A 142 -15.27 5.02 0.92
CA VAL A 142 -15.29 6.40 1.41
C VAL A 142 -13.94 6.73 2.04
N GLY A 143 -13.24 7.70 1.46
CA GLY A 143 -11.97 8.20 1.96
C GLY A 143 -12.06 9.64 2.43
N ARG A 144 -11.36 9.98 3.52
CA ARG A 144 -11.11 11.37 3.89
C ARG A 144 -9.96 11.92 3.04
N ILE A 145 -10.25 12.94 2.25
CA ILE A 145 -9.24 13.65 1.45
C ILE A 145 -8.82 14.91 2.21
N VAL A 146 -7.57 14.94 2.65
CA VAL A 146 -7.04 16.04 3.47
C VAL A 146 -6.69 17.24 2.61
N GLU A 147 -7.15 18.41 3.02
CA GLU A 147 -6.95 19.68 2.35
C GLU A 147 -5.46 20.00 2.16
N GLY A 148 -5.13 20.62 1.02
CA GLY A 148 -3.77 21.03 0.67
C GLY A 148 -2.83 19.91 0.20
N ARG A 149 -3.22 18.63 0.30
CA ARG A 149 -2.47 17.49 -0.26
C ARG A 149 -2.65 17.38 -1.77
N HIS A 150 -1.76 16.65 -2.44
CA HIS A 150 -1.78 16.49 -3.90
C HIS A 150 -3.13 15.91 -4.41
N THR A 151 -3.63 14.82 -3.81
CA THR A 151 -4.94 14.24 -4.16
C THR A 151 -6.09 15.25 -4.01
N TYR A 152 -6.06 16.11 -2.98
CA TYR A 152 -7.05 17.17 -2.79
C TYR A 152 -7.01 18.19 -3.93
N LYS A 153 -5.81 18.65 -4.31
CA LYS A 153 -5.64 19.61 -5.41
C LYS A 153 -6.15 19.04 -6.73
N LEU A 154 -5.83 17.78 -7.03
CA LEU A 154 -6.31 17.09 -8.23
C LEU A 154 -7.84 16.94 -8.22
N LEU A 155 -8.42 16.61 -7.06
CA LEU A 155 -9.87 16.52 -6.90
C LEU A 155 -10.55 17.87 -7.17
N GLN A 156 -10.03 18.96 -6.59
CA GLN A 156 -10.59 20.30 -6.83
C GLN A 156 -10.47 20.70 -8.32
N ALA A 157 -9.36 20.38 -8.98
CA ALA A 157 -9.18 20.65 -10.41
C ALA A 157 -10.18 19.90 -11.29
N ALA A 158 -10.47 18.63 -10.97
CA ALA A 158 -11.49 17.84 -11.66
C ALA A 158 -12.90 18.40 -11.44
N LEU A 159 -13.25 18.70 -10.19
CA LEU A 159 -14.55 19.25 -9.84
C LEU A 159 -14.81 20.62 -10.47
N ALA A 160 -13.78 21.46 -10.60
CA ALA A 160 -13.87 22.76 -11.29
C ALA A 160 -14.23 22.63 -12.78
N LYS A 161 -13.99 21.46 -13.39
CA LYS A 161 -14.42 21.14 -14.76
C LYS A 161 -15.72 20.36 -14.83
N GLY A 162 -16.37 20.10 -13.70
CA GLY A 162 -17.55 19.23 -13.62
C GLY A 162 -17.24 17.75 -13.80
N GLU A 163 -15.97 17.35 -13.64
CA GLU A 163 -15.49 15.99 -13.83
C GLU A 163 -15.28 15.26 -12.48
N LYS A 164 -15.28 13.93 -12.53
CA LYS A 164 -14.82 13.10 -11.41
C LYS A 164 -13.31 12.89 -11.54
N LEU A 165 -12.59 12.92 -10.43
CA LEU A 165 -11.17 12.56 -10.42
C LEU A 165 -11.01 11.06 -10.71
N PRO A 166 -10.34 10.65 -11.81
CA PRO A 166 -9.99 9.26 -12.04
C PRO A 166 -8.99 8.78 -10.98
N ILE A 167 -9.26 7.61 -10.40
CA ILE A 167 -8.37 6.97 -9.44
C ILE A 167 -8.22 5.48 -9.72
N ALA A 168 -7.11 4.92 -9.26
CA ALA A 168 -6.92 3.48 -9.10
C ALA A 168 -6.45 3.18 -7.68
N ILE A 169 -6.87 2.03 -7.13
CA ILE A 169 -6.49 1.61 -5.77
C ILE A 169 -5.80 0.26 -5.86
N THR A 170 -4.56 0.17 -5.43
CA THR A 170 -3.82 -1.10 -5.39
C THR A 170 -3.62 -1.56 -3.96
N ILE A 171 -3.62 -2.89 -3.77
CA ILE A 171 -3.40 -3.55 -2.49
C ILE A 171 -2.33 -4.62 -2.71
N GLY A 172 -1.38 -4.72 -1.78
CA GLY A 172 -0.34 -5.74 -1.86
C GLY A 172 0.71 -5.49 -2.95
N THR A 173 1.03 -4.22 -3.25
CA THR A 173 2.15 -3.85 -4.12
C THR A 173 3.51 -4.13 -3.47
N HIS A 174 4.60 -3.96 -4.21
CA HIS A 174 5.94 -4.04 -3.61
C HIS A 174 6.08 -3.02 -2.47
N PRO A 175 6.68 -3.35 -1.31
CA PRO A 175 6.69 -2.43 -0.17
C PRO A 175 7.44 -1.11 -0.44
N ALA A 176 8.37 -1.09 -1.39
CA ALA A 176 8.99 0.14 -1.88
C ALA A 176 7.97 1.15 -2.42
N VAL A 177 6.92 0.69 -3.10
CA VAL A 177 5.83 1.53 -3.62
C VAL A 177 5.03 2.12 -2.46
N THR A 178 4.69 1.30 -1.45
CA THR A 178 4.04 1.75 -0.22
C THR A 178 4.87 2.80 0.52
N PHE A 179 6.19 2.54 0.65
CA PHE A 179 7.12 3.45 1.30
C PHE A 179 7.23 4.79 0.54
N ALA A 180 7.34 4.74 -0.79
CA ALA A 180 7.42 5.92 -1.63
C ALA A 180 6.13 6.76 -1.58
N ALA A 181 4.95 6.13 -1.63
CA ALA A 181 3.66 6.79 -1.51
C ALA A 181 3.41 7.45 -0.13
N CYS A 182 4.20 7.08 0.88
CA CYS A 182 4.19 7.72 2.21
C CYS A 182 5.30 8.76 2.40
N THR A 183 6.22 8.87 1.45
CA THR A 183 7.37 9.77 1.54
C THR A 183 7.02 11.13 0.94
N ARG A 184 7.50 12.21 1.57
CA ARG A 184 7.37 13.54 0.96
C ARG A 184 8.36 13.68 -0.17
N VAL A 185 7.85 13.61 -1.39
CA VAL A 185 8.59 13.82 -2.63
C VAL A 185 8.02 15.03 -3.38
N PRO A 186 8.73 15.58 -4.38
CA PRO A 186 8.14 16.55 -5.30
C PRO A 186 6.91 15.97 -6.02
N GLU A 187 6.05 16.84 -6.54
CA GLU A 187 4.81 16.42 -7.21
C GLU A 187 5.08 15.42 -8.35
N GLY A 188 4.34 14.31 -8.36
CA GLY A 188 4.43 13.24 -9.37
C GLY A 188 5.71 12.40 -9.30
N LYS A 189 6.48 12.47 -8.22
CA LYS A 189 7.77 11.76 -8.09
C LYS A 189 7.72 10.50 -7.25
N GLU A 190 6.56 10.09 -6.74
CA GLU A 190 6.43 8.92 -5.87
C GLU A 190 6.90 7.64 -6.58
N MET A 191 6.47 7.41 -7.84
CA MET A 191 6.87 6.20 -8.56
C MET A 191 8.30 6.26 -9.08
N ALA A 192 8.79 7.44 -9.46
CA ALA A 192 10.21 7.64 -9.79
C ALA A 192 11.10 7.37 -8.56
N TYR A 193 10.63 7.73 -7.37
CA TYR A 193 11.31 7.41 -6.12
C TYR A 193 11.31 5.90 -5.84
N ALA A 194 10.15 5.25 -5.97
CA ALA A 194 10.03 3.79 -5.82
C ALA A 194 10.98 3.05 -6.76
N ALA A 195 11.10 3.51 -8.01
CA ALA A 195 12.01 2.94 -8.98
C ALA A 195 13.48 3.13 -8.60
N GLU A 196 13.88 4.34 -8.20
CA GLU A 196 15.26 4.62 -7.81
C GLU A 196 15.71 3.77 -6.62
N ILE A 197 14.88 3.63 -5.59
CA ILE A 197 15.22 2.82 -4.40
C ILE A 197 15.24 1.31 -4.69
N CYS A 198 14.60 0.86 -5.78
CA CYS A 198 14.57 -0.54 -6.22
C CYS A 198 15.57 -0.88 -7.34
N GLY A 199 16.49 0.02 -7.70
CA GLY A 199 17.50 -0.26 -8.74
C GLY A 199 17.33 0.52 -10.05
N LYS A 200 16.59 1.64 -10.02
CA LYS A 200 16.34 2.62 -11.09
C LYS A 200 15.29 2.27 -12.14
N GLU A 201 14.89 1.02 -12.27
CA GLU A 201 13.75 0.62 -13.12
C GLU A 201 12.72 -0.14 -12.29
N PHE A 202 11.45 0.17 -12.50
CA PHE A 202 10.35 -0.49 -11.81
C PHE A 202 9.16 -0.68 -12.73
N PRO A 203 8.71 -1.92 -12.97
CA PRO A 203 7.50 -2.17 -13.74
C PRO A 203 6.28 -1.77 -12.92
N LEU A 204 5.43 -0.92 -13.47
CA LEU A 204 4.15 -0.52 -12.87
C LEU A 204 2.99 -0.85 -13.79
#